data_AF-A0A5C7S160-F1
#
_entry.id   AF-A0A5C7S160-F1
#
_cell.length_a   1.000
_cell.length_b   1.000
_cell.length_c   1.000
_cell.angle_alpha   90.00
_cell.angle_beta   90.00
_cell.angle_gamma   90.00
#
_symmetry.space_group_name_H-M   'P 1'
#
loop_
_entity.id
_entity.type
_entity.pdbx_description
1 polymer ?
#
loop_
_entity_poly.entity_id
_entity_poly.type
_entity_poly.pdbx_seq_one_letter_code
_entity_poly.pdbx_strand_id
1 'polypeptide(L)'
;MSVRGSNGVQDGERNTQRFLTWLASVEDFKPYILQGVLSISRVARECGLNRDVFYTNPEIRDVHWPQLNKRLEHEGVLRSRVANPVEAPRRTTQRSAANEARIKQIQEENEAVKAENRELRKQLEKFKAIDEILHTTGRLPW
;
A
#
# COMPACT_ATOMS: atom_id res chain seq x y z
N MET A 1 -30.44 30.95 5.76
CA MET A 1 -30.44 29.80 4.82
C MET A 1 -29.12 29.83 4.07
N SER A 2 -28.21 28.89 4.37
CA SER A 2 -26.85 28.90 3.82
C SER A 2 -26.89 28.41 2.37
N VAL A 3 -26.46 29.26 1.45
CA VAL A 3 -26.40 28.96 0.01
C VAL A 3 -25.37 27.85 -0.18
N ARG A 4 -25.81 26.59 -0.32
CA ARG A 4 -24.99 25.53 -0.91
C ARG A 4 -24.81 25.91 -2.38
N GLY A 5 -23.87 26.82 -2.62
CA GLY A 5 -23.66 27.47 -3.89
C GLY A 5 -23.35 26.46 -4.98
N SER A 6 -23.93 26.68 -6.14
CA SER A 6 -23.84 25.90 -7.38
C SER A 6 -22.42 25.47 -7.77
N ASN A 7 -21.38 26.13 -7.25
CA ASN A 7 -19.99 25.76 -7.42
C ASN A 7 -19.70 24.35 -6.88
N GLY A 8 -20.22 23.97 -5.71
CA GLY A 8 -19.93 22.64 -5.14
C GLY A 8 -20.50 21.49 -5.97
N VAL A 9 -21.62 21.73 -6.67
CA VAL A 9 -22.22 20.74 -7.59
C VAL A 9 -21.41 20.68 -8.89
N GLN A 10 -21.04 21.82 -9.46
CA GLN A 10 -20.21 21.90 -10.68
C GLN A 10 -18.80 21.32 -10.45
N ASP A 11 -18.21 21.58 -9.29
CA ASP A 11 -16.94 20.98 -8.86
C ASP A 11 -17.08 19.47 -8.67
N GLY A 12 -18.20 19.01 -8.10
CA GLY A 12 -18.56 17.59 -8.04
C GLY A 12 -18.59 16.94 -9.42
N GLU A 13 -19.30 17.54 -10.37
CA GLU A 13 -19.41 17.04 -11.75
C GLU A 13 -18.05 17.03 -12.47
N ARG A 14 -17.25 18.10 -12.35
CA ARG A 14 -15.87 18.13 -12.88
C ARG A 14 -15.00 17.01 -12.32
N ASN A 15 -15.12 16.75 -11.03
CA ASN A 15 -14.37 15.69 -10.37
C ASN A 15 -14.80 14.31 -10.87
N THR A 16 -16.11 14.09 -11.04
CA THR A 16 -16.65 12.87 -11.64
C THR A 16 -16.14 12.68 -13.06
N GLN A 17 -16.16 13.74 -13.88
CA GLN A 17 -15.66 13.69 -15.25
C GLN A 17 -14.17 13.34 -15.31
N ARG A 18 -13.34 13.94 -14.44
CA ARG A 18 -11.91 13.59 -14.36
C ARG A 18 -11.68 12.13 -14.01
N PHE A 19 -12.47 11.61 -13.06
CA PHE A 19 -12.41 10.19 -12.68
C PHE A 19 -12.81 9.28 -13.85
N LEU A 20 -13.86 9.61 -14.59
CA LEU A 20 -14.31 8.85 -15.76
C LEU A 20 -13.29 8.89 -16.91
N THR A 21 -12.70 10.05 -17.17
CA THR A 21 -11.63 10.19 -18.17
C THR A 21 -10.42 9.33 -17.80
N TRP A 22 -10.00 9.37 -16.54
CA TRP A 22 -8.93 8.50 -16.05
C TRP A 22 -9.32 7.02 -16.20
N LEU A 23 -10.54 6.63 -15.81
CA LEU A 23 -11.02 5.26 -15.91
C LEU A 23 -10.99 4.74 -17.36
N ALA A 24 -11.31 5.58 -18.34
CA ALA A 24 -11.24 5.24 -19.75
C ALA A 24 -9.80 5.15 -20.28
N SER A 25 -8.85 5.85 -19.65
CA SER A 25 -7.44 5.84 -20.05
C SER A 25 -6.62 4.68 -19.46
N VAL A 26 -7.12 4.02 -18.41
CA VAL A 26 -6.37 2.97 -17.71
C VAL A 26 -6.66 1.62 -18.34
N GLU A 27 -5.60 1.00 -18.87
CA GLU A 27 -5.65 -0.36 -19.43
C GLU A 27 -5.31 -1.43 -18.39
N ASP A 28 -4.34 -1.17 -17.49
CA ASP A 28 -3.92 -2.10 -16.44
C ASP A 28 -4.11 -1.49 -15.04
N PHE A 29 -4.94 -2.13 -14.21
CA PHE A 29 -5.27 -1.68 -12.86
C PHE A 29 -4.34 -2.25 -11.78
N LYS A 30 -3.46 -3.22 -12.08
CA LYS A 30 -2.54 -3.84 -11.12
C LYS A 30 -1.64 -2.84 -10.38
N PRO A 31 -1.07 -1.78 -11.00
CA PRO A 31 -0.25 -0.81 -10.25
C PRO A 31 -1.07 -0.03 -9.21
N TYR A 32 -2.39 -0.03 -9.30
CA TYR A 32 -3.25 0.67 -8.33
C TYR A 32 -3.77 -0.24 -7.22
N ILE A 33 -3.50 -1.56 -7.30
CA ILE A 33 -3.94 -2.54 -6.31
C ILE A 33 -2.91 -2.65 -5.18
N LEU A 34 -3.38 -2.49 -3.95
CA LEU A 34 -2.60 -2.70 -2.74
C LEU A 34 -3.30 -3.74 -1.88
N GLN A 35 -2.62 -4.84 -1.58
CA GLN A 35 -3.17 -5.95 -0.78
C GLN A 35 -4.50 -6.51 -1.32
N GLY A 36 -4.66 -6.55 -2.64
CA GLY A 36 -5.86 -7.07 -3.29
C GLY A 36 -7.06 -6.10 -3.29
N VAL A 37 -6.86 -4.83 -2.93
CA VAL A 37 -7.88 -3.77 -2.98
C VAL A 37 -7.36 -2.57 -3.77
N LEU A 38 -8.23 -1.89 -4.51
CA LEU A 38 -7.87 -0.67 -5.24
C LEU A 38 -7.53 0.48 -4.27
N SER A 39 -6.36 1.09 -4.43
CA SER A 39 -5.87 2.16 -3.57
C SER A 39 -6.44 3.52 -3.97
N ILE A 40 -7.35 4.07 -3.16
CA ILE A 40 -7.93 5.41 -3.36
C ILE A 40 -6.82 6.47 -3.49
N SER A 41 -5.76 6.40 -2.66
CA SER A 41 -4.68 7.39 -2.71
C SER A 41 -3.91 7.37 -4.03
N ARG A 42 -3.65 6.18 -4.60
CA ARG A 42 -2.97 6.10 -5.90
C ARG A 42 -3.88 6.60 -7.02
N VAL A 43 -5.13 6.14 -7.05
CA VAL A 43 -6.11 6.56 -8.05
C VAL A 43 -6.33 8.08 -7.99
N ALA A 44 -6.51 8.65 -6.80
CA ALA A 44 -6.67 10.09 -6.63
C ALA A 44 -5.48 10.88 -7.22
N ARG A 45 -4.25 10.41 -6.99
CA ARG A 45 -3.05 11.06 -7.52
C ARG A 45 -3.01 11.05 -9.04
N GLU A 46 -3.38 9.94 -9.68
CA GLU A 46 -3.41 9.84 -11.14
C GLU A 46 -4.52 10.68 -11.76
N CYS A 47 -5.70 10.70 -11.13
CA CYS A 47 -6.80 11.55 -11.58
C CYS A 47 -6.54 13.05 -11.35
N GLY A 48 -5.48 13.40 -10.61
CA GLY A 48 -5.24 14.77 -10.15
C GLY A 48 -6.35 15.28 -9.22
N LEU A 49 -6.93 14.38 -8.42
CA LEU A 49 -8.02 14.66 -7.48
C LEU A 49 -7.51 14.55 -6.05
N ASN A 50 -8.12 15.32 -5.15
CA ASN A 50 -7.89 15.12 -3.72
C ASN A 50 -8.56 13.83 -3.25
N ARG A 51 -7.93 13.15 -2.30
CA ARG A 51 -8.48 11.92 -1.72
C ARG A 51 -9.88 12.16 -1.12
N ASP A 52 -10.12 13.34 -0.54
CA ASP A 52 -11.41 13.74 0.04
C ASP A 52 -12.58 13.74 -0.95
N VAL A 53 -12.30 13.87 -2.26
CA VAL A 53 -13.32 13.81 -3.31
C VAL A 53 -14.03 12.46 -3.32
N PHE A 54 -13.30 11.37 -3.05
CA PHE A 54 -13.88 10.01 -3.00
C PHE A 54 -14.82 9.79 -1.80
N TYR A 55 -14.81 10.68 -0.82
CA TYR A 55 -15.69 10.62 0.35
C TYR A 55 -16.80 11.69 0.30
N THR A 56 -16.48 12.86 -0.25
CA THR A 56 -17.36 14.04 -0.30
C THR A 56 -18.29 14.01 -1.50
N ASN A 57 -17.82 13.52 -2.66
CA ASN A 57 -18.62 13.46 -3.87
C ASN A 57 -19.46 12.16 -3.87
N PRO A 58 -20.80 12.26 -3.74
CA PRO A 58 -21.67 11.08 -3.67
C PRO A 58 -21.66 10.26 -4.96
N GLU A 59 -21.50 10.89 -6.13
CA GLU A 59 -21.48 10.15 -7.40
C GLU A 59 -20.27 9.22 -7.49
N ILE A 60 -19.09 9.72 -7.12
CA ILE A 60 -17.88 8.89 -7.10
C ILE A 60 -18.00 7.83 -6.01
N ARG A 61 -18.42 8.22 -4.79
CA ARG A 61 -18.45 7.33 -3.62
C ARG A 61 -19.45 6.18 -3.77
N ASP A 62 -20.67 6.49 -4.22
CA ASP A 62 -21.81 5.58 -4.14
C ASP A 62 -22.06 4.86 -5.48
N VAL A 63 -21.65 5.45 -6.61
CA VAL A 63 -21.93 4.92 -7.96
C VAL A 63 -20.66 4.39 -8.63
N HIS A 64 -19.71 5.27 -8.95
CA HIS A 64 -18.58 4.90 -9.80
C HIS A 64 -17.55 4.01 -9.09
N TRP A 65 -17.22 4.32 -7.83
CA TRP A 65 -16.23 3.55 -7.08
C TRP A 65 -16.68 2.10 -6.79
N PRO A 66 -17.92 1.84 -6.34
CA PRO A 66 -18.40 0.48 -6.16
C PRO A 66 -18.54 -0.30 -7.48
N GLN A 67 -18.97 0.36 -8.57
CA GLN A 67 -19.05 -0.26 -9.89
C GLN A 67 -17.67 -0.69 -10.40
N LEU A 68 -16.66 0.18 -10.24
CA LEU A 68 -15.28 -0.15 -10.62
C LEU A 68 -14.77 -1.37 -9.85
N ASN A 69 -14.96 -1.41 -8.52
CA ASN A 69 -14.53 -2.56 -7.72
C ASN A 69 -15.23 -3.84 -8.17
N LYS A 70 -16.56 -3.83 -8.38
CA LYS A 70 -17.30 -5.01 -8.87
C LYS A 70 -16.79 -5.49 -10.22
N ARG A 71 -16.52 -4.57 -11.15
CA ARG A 71 -15.95 -4.90 -12.47
C ARG A 71 -14.59 -5.58 -12.33
N LEU A 72 -13.69 -5.01 -11.52
CA LEU A 72 -12.35 -5.58 -11.31
C LEU A 72 -12.38 -6.90 -10.54
N GLU A 73 -13.35 -7.10 -9.66
CA GLU A 73 -13.61 -8.41 -9.02
C GLU A 73 -14.07 -9.45 -10.05
N HIS A 74 -14.99 -9.08 -10.95
CA HIS A 74 -15.47 -9.96 -12.02
C HIS A 74 -14.37 -10.31 -13.03
N GLU A 75 -13.50 -9.34 -13.36
CA GLU A 75 -12.32 -9.55 -14.21
C GLU A 75 -11.21 -10.36 -13.50
N GLY A 76 -11.37 -10.71 -12.21
CA GLY A 76 -10.39 -11.46 -11.43
C GLY A 76 -9.14 -10.67 -11.06
N VAL A 77 -9.15 -9.36 -11.30
CA VAL A 77 -8.04 -8.43 -11.02
C VAL A 77 -7.97 -8.11 -9.53
N LEU A 78 -9.13 -8.02 -8.86
CA LEU A 78 -9.22 -7.95 -7.40
C LEU A 78 -9.50 -9.33 -6.81
N ARG A 79 -9.00 -9.58 -5.60
CA ARG A 79 -9.39 -10.79 -4.85
C ARG A 79 -10.86 -10.64 -4.49
N SER A 80 -11.71 -11.53 -5.00
CA SER A 80 -13.15 -11.58 -4.68
C SER A 80 -13.32 -11.46 -3.18
N ARG A 81 -13.91 -10.35 -2.72
CA ARG A 81 -14.20 -10.16 -1.32
C ARG A 81 -15.38 -11.07 -1.00
N VAL A 82 -15.11 -12.32 -0.62
CA VAL A 82 -16.14 -13.29 -0.23
C VAL A 82 -17.09 -12.59 0.74
N ALA A 83 -18.30 -12.35 0.26
CA ALA A 83 -19.36 -11.69 1.00
C ALA A 83 -19.83 -12.67 2.07
N ASN A 84 -19.18 -12.66 3.22
CA ASN A 84 -19.78 -13.14 4.44
C ASN A 84 -20.37 -11.92 5.14
N PRO A 85 -21.70 -11.71 5.12
CA PRO A 85 -22.35 -10.64 5.85
C PRO A 85 -22.41 -11.03 7.33
N VAL A 86 -21.25 -11.01 7.98
CA VAL A 86 -21.17 -11.01 9.44
C VAL A 86 -20.75 -9.60 9.80
N GLU A 87 -21.77 -8.78 10.06
CA GLU A 87 -21.74 -7.63 10.96
C GLU A 87 -20.38 -6.92 11.01
N ALA A 88 -20.18 -5.91 10.15
CA ALA A 88 -19.01 -5.06 10.25
C ALA A 88 -19.02 -4.41 11.65
N PRO A 89 -18.07 -4.73 12.55
CA PRO A 89 -17.89 -3.90 13.72
C PRO A 89 -17.38 -2.58 13.15
N ARG A 90 -18.08 -1.49 13.44
CA ARG A 90 -17.55 -0.14 13.34
C ARG A 90 -16.09 -0.21 13.79
N ARG A 91 -15.14 0.06 12.89
CA ARG A 91 -13.72 0.12 13.23
C ARG A 91 -13.50 1.35 14.09
N THR A 92 -13.87 1.22 15.36
CA THR A 92 -13.43 2.08 16.43
C THR A 92 -11.91 2.06 16.44
N THR A 93 -11.36 3.23 16.71
CA THR A 93 -9.95 3.63 16.80
C THR A 93 -9.15 2.91 17.88
N GLN A 94 -9.33 1.59 18.07
CA GLN A 94 -8.61 0.75 19.04
C GLN A 94 -7.39 0.01 18.44
N ARG A 95 -6.99 0.33 17.21
CA ARG A 95 -5.86 -0.32 16.52
C ARG A 95 -4.48 0.32 16.77
N SER A 96 -4.32 1.25 17.71
CA SER A 96 -3.00 1.86 17.97
C SER A 96 -2.11 0.96 18.81
N ALA A 97 -2.54 0.55 20.01
CA ALA A 97 -1.67 -0.13 20.97
C ALA A 97 -1.16 -1.52 20.50
N ALA A 98 -2.02 -2.35 19.90
CA ALA A 98 -1.62 -3.68 19.43
C ALA A 98 -0.73 -3.63 18.16
N ASN A 99 -0.87 -2.59 17.34
CA ASN A 99 0.02 -2.37 16.20
C ASN A 99 1.36 -1.79 16.67
N GLU A 100 1.37 -0.89 17.64
CA GLU A 100 2.62 -0.36 18.23
C GLU A 100 3.45 -1.46 18.88
N ALA A 101 2.81 -2.39 19.62
CA ALA A 101 3.49 -3.55 20.18
C ALA A 101 4.10 -4.46 19.10
N ARG A 102 3.36 -4.73 18.01
CA ARG A 102 3.87 -5.50 16.87
C ARG A 102 4.98 -4.78 16.11
N ILE A 103 4.88 -3.47 15.94
CA ILE A 103 5.92 -2.65 15.30
C ILE A 103 7.20 -2.68 16.13
N LYS A 104 7.09 -2.52 17.46
CA LYS A 104 8.24 -2.58 18.36
C LYS A 104 8.92 -3.96 18.34
N GLN A 105 8.13 -5.03 18.36
CA GLN A 105 8.65 -6.40 18.26
C GLN A 105 9.39 -6.63 16.94
N ILE A 106 8.78 -6.26 15.80
CA ILE A 106 9.40 -6.39 14.48
C ILE A 106 10.68 -5.55 14.35
N GLN A 107 10.75 -4.40 15.03
CA GLN A 107 11.92 -3.52 15.03
C GLN A 107 13.07 -4.12 15.85
N GLU A 108 12.76 -4.70 17.01
CA GLU A 108 13.73 -5.40 17.86
C GLU A 108 14.29 -6.65 17.14
N GLU A 109 13.43 -7.42 16.47
CA GLU A 109 13.85 -8.56 15.63
C GLU A 109 14.74 -8.11 14.46
N ASN A 110 14.45 -6.97 13.82
CA ASN A 110 15.30 -6.42 12.77
C ASN A 110 16.69 -6.01 13.26
N GLU A 111 16.79 -5.45 14.46
CA GLU A 111 18.07 -5.05 15.04
C GLU A 111 18.90 -6.27 15.45
N ALA A 112 18.27 -7.30 16.01
CA ALA A 112 18.91 -8.57 16.34
C ALA A 112 19.47 -9.25 15.06
N VAL A 113 18.64 -9.41 14.03
CA VAL A 113 19.06 -10.01 12.76
C VAL A 113 20.16 -9.20 12.07
N LYS A 114 20.12 -7.86 12.15
CA LYS A 114 21.21 -7.02 11.62
C LYS A 114 22.50 -7.16 12.41
N ALA A 115 22.44 -7.39 13.72
CA ALA A 115 23.61 -7.64 14.54
C ALA A 115 24.26 -8.98 14.18
N GLU A 116 23.47 -10.04 14.05
CA GLU A 116 23.94 -11.35 13.57
C GLU A 116 24.55 -11.25 12.17
N ASN A 117 23.95 -10.50 11.26
CA ASN A 117 24.49 -10.32 9.91
C ASN A 117 25.86 -9.60 9.94
N ARG A 118 26.05 -8.62 10.83
CA ARG A 118 27.34 -7.94 11.00
C ARG A 118 28.40 -8.86 11.61
N GLU A 119 28.03 -9.70 12.56
CA GLU A 119 28.96 -10.65 13.16
C GLU A 119 29.38 -11.74 12.17
N LEU A 120 28.42 -12.33 11.44
CA LEU A 120 28.70 -13.30 10.38
C LEU A 120 29.55 -12.69 9.26
N ARG A 121 29.31 -11.43 8.88
CA ARG A 121 30.15 -10.71 7.91
C ARG A 121 31.58 -10.52 8.41
N LYS A 122 31.79 -10.17 9.68
CA LYS A 122 33.13 -10.06 10.28
C LYS A 122 33.86 -11.40 10.32
N GLN A 123 33.13 -12.50 10.59
CA GLN A 123 33.71 -13.84 10.53
C GLN A 123 34.13 -14.21 9.09
N LEU A 124 33.28 -13.91 8.10
CA LEU A 124 33.62 -14.11 6.68
C LEU A 124 34.81 -13.27 6.23
N GLU A 125 34.94 -12.02 6.69
CA GLU A 125 36.12 -11.20 6.41
C GLU A 125 37.40 -11.78 7.01
N LYS A 126 37.34 -12.32 8.23
CA LYS A 126 38.49 -13.03 8.82
C LYS A 126 38.88 -14.25 8.00
N PHE A 127 37.92 -15.07 7.56
CA PHE A 127 38.22 -16.22 6.71
C PHE A 127 38.78 -15.80 5.36
N LYS A 128 38.27 -14.73 4.74
CA LYS A 128 38.84 -14.18 3.50
C LYS A 128 40.26 -13.65 3.68
N ALA A 129 40.56 -12.97 4.79
CA ALA A 129 41.92 -12.53 5.07
C ALA A 129 42.88 -13.71 5.26
N ILE A 130 42.42 -14.79 5.90
CA ILE A 130 43.20 -16.03 6.04
C ILE A 130 43.42 -16.69 4.67
N ASP A 131 42.38 -16.75 3.84
CA ASP A 131 42.43 -17.30 2.47
C ASP A 131 43.37 -16.49 1.56
N GLU A 132 43.34 -15.17 1.64
CA GLU A 132 44.23 -14.28 0.87
C GLU A 132 45.70 -14.46 1.28
N ILE A 133 45.98 -14.59 2.59
CA ILE A 133 47.33 -14.89 3.09
C ILE A 133 47.77 -16.29 2.65
N LEU A 134 46.85 -17.26 2.61
CA LEU A 134 47.10 -18.62 2.13
C LEU A 134 47.46 -18.64 0.64
N HIS A 135 46.74 -17.87 -0.19
CA HIS A 135 46.99 -17.74 -1.61
C HIS A 135 48.28 -16.97 -1.92
N THR A 136 48.62 -15.96 -1.12
CA THR A 136 49.80 -15.12 -1.34
C THR A 136 51.09 -15.75 -0.82
N THR A 137 51.02 -16.52 0.27
CA THR A 137 52.21 -17.00 1.01
C THR A 137 52.35 -18.53 1.01
N GLY A 138 51.31 -19.28 0.61
CA GLY A 138 51.30 -20.74 0.57
C GLY A 138 51.43 -21.44 1.94
N ARG A 139 51.34 -20.70 3.05
CA ARG A 139 51.42 -21.22 4.43
C ARG A 139 50.41 -20.51 5.34
N LEU A 140 49.77 -21.27 6.22
CA LEU A 140 48.90 -20.76 7.27
C LEU A 140 49.72 -20.04 8.36
N PRO A 141 49.32 -18.84 8.81
CA PRO A 141 49.88 -18.24 10.01
C PRO A 141 49.40 -19.03 11.24
N TRP A 142 50.34 -19.68 11.93
CA TRP A 142 50.12 -20.30 13.24
C TRP A 142 50.23 -19.30 14.39
#